data_AF-A0AAD4LJ43-F1
#
_entry.id   AF-A0AAD4LJ43-F1
#
_cell.length_a   1.000
_cell.length_b   1.000
_cell.length_c   1.000
_cell.angle_alpha   90.00
_cell.angle_beta   90.00
_cell.angle_gamma   90.00
#
_symmetry.space_group_name_H-M   'P 1'
#
loop_
_entity.id
_entity.type
_entity.pdbx_description
1 polymer ?
#
loop_
_entity_poly.entity_id
_entity_poly.type
_entity_poly.pdbx_seq_one_letter_code
_entity_poly.pdbx_strand_id
1 'polypeptide(L)'
;MLTLLIEDRRHGTDELAEVRVPLKAADGGHFWADAKQVCAALQGGPSRIDGPAKVLTMRGKYRQTFLRISAEGEETNQSANLKVNADRTLPIIVESLDP
;
A
#
# COMPACT_ATOMS: atom_id res chain seq x y z
N MET A 1 -2.44 -3.17 14.18
CA MET A 1 -3.35 -2.88 13.06
C MET A 1 -2.78 -1.67 12.34
N LEU A 2 -2.77 -1.73 11.01
CA LEU A 2 -2.47 -0.63 10.11
C LEU A 2 -3.70 -0.40 9.26
N THR A 3 -4.17 0.85 9.15
CA THR A 3 -5.26 1.22 8.25
C THR A 3 -4.67 1.75 6.96
N LEU A 4 -4.95 1.09 5.85
CA LEU A 4 -4.63 1.56 4.51
C LEU A 4 -5.79 2.44 4.04
N LEU A 5 -5.49 3.68 3.67
CA LEU A 5 -6.46 4.59 3.05
C LEU A 5 -6.21 4.55 1.55
N ILE A 6 -7.13 3.95 0.81
CA ILE A 6 -6.94 3.56 -0.58
C ILE A 6 -7.65 4.57 -1.49
N GLU A 7 -6.88 5.34 -2.23
CA GLU A 7 -7.38 6.17 -3.33
C GLU A 7 -7.23 5.37 -4.63
N ASP A 8 -8.30 4.73 -5.11
CA ASP A 8 -8.28 3.98 -6.38
C ASP A 8 -8.64 4.88 -7.57
N ARG A 9 -7.61 5.37 -8.25
CA ARG A 9 -7.74 6.26 -9.42
C ARG A 9 -8.17 5.54 -10.69
N ARG A 10 -8.25 4.21 -10.68
CA ARG A 10 -8.74 3.42 -11.83
C ARG A 10 -10.26 3.47 -11.92
N HIS A 11 -10.91 3.44 -10.75
CA HIS A 11 -12.37 3.35 -10.63
C HIS A 11 -13.01 4.58 -9.98
N GLY A 12 -12.21 5.49 -9.41
CA GLY A 12 -12.69 6.73 -8.80
C GLY A 12 -13.44 6.56 -7.49
N THR A 13 -13.20 5.44 -6.79
CA THR A 13 -13.79 5.15 -5.47
C THR A 13 -12.68 5.02 -4.44
N ASP A 14 -12.86 5.70 -3.31
CA ASP A 14 -11.96 5.60 -2.17
C ASP A 14 -12.46 4.53 -1.20
N GLU A 15 -11.53 3.71 -0.71
CA GLU A 15 -11.81 2.62 0.22
C GLU A 15 -10.80 2.63 1.38
N LEU A 16 -11.05 1.78 2.38
CA LEU A 16 -10.09 1.51 3.44
C LEU A 16 -9.95 0.01 3.68
N ALA A 17 -8.76 -0.40 4.11
CA ALA A 17 -8.49 -1.76 4.52
C ALA A 17 -7.72 -1.78 5.83
N GLU A 18 -8.13 -2.62 6.77
CA GLU A 18 -7.37 -2.86 7.99
C GLU A 18 -6.53 -4.13 7.85
N VAL A 19 -5.21 -3.97 7.96
CA VAL A 19 -4.27 -5.07 7.82
C VAL A 19 -3.44 -5.26 9.09
N ARG A 20 -3.18 -6.53 9.42
CA ARG A 20 -2.34 -6.89 10.56
C ARG A 20 -0.90 -7.10 10.10
N VAL A 21 -0.09 -6.05 10.26
CA VAL A 21 1.36 -6.10 10.02
C VAL A 21 2.13 -5.60 11.25
N PRO A 22 3.36 -6.10 11.49
CA PRO A 22 4.28 -5.51 12.44
C PRO A 22 4.59 -4.04 12.10
N LEU A 23 4.53 -3.17 13.10
CA LEU A 23 4.91 -1.77 12.98
C LEU A 23 6.11 -1.51 13.89
N LYS A 24 7.17 -0.93 13.34
CA LYS A 24 8.35 -0.50 14.09
C LYS A 24 8.22 0.99 14.38
N ALA A 25 8.19 1.38 15.65
CA ALA A 25 8.22 2.79 16.03
C ALA A 25 9.53 3.44 15.58
N ALA A 26 9.44 4.72 15.20
CA ALA A 26 10.58 5.54 14.81
C ALA A 26 10.63 6.82 15.66
N ASP A 27 11.80 7.43 15.71
CA ASP A 27 11.96 8.75 16.32
C ASP A 27 11.15 9.78 15.53
N GLY A 28 10.32 10.57 16.22
CA GLY A 28 9.41 11.55 15.59
C GLY A 28 7.95 11.11 15.49
N GLY A 29 7.56 10.01 16.13
CA GLY A 29 6.15 9.65 16.35
C GLY A 29 5.46 8.92 15.19
N HIS A 30 6.19 8.62 14.11
CA HIS A 30 5.70 7.77 13.01
C HIS A 30 6.11 6.30 13.20
N PHE A 31 5.57 5.44 12.34
CA PHE A 31 5.93 4.02 12.30
C PHE A 31 6.53 3.64 10.95
N TRP A 32 7.27 2.54 10.93
CA TRP A 32 7.70 1.85 9.73
C TRP A 32 6.97 0.53 9.59
N ALA A 33 6.46 0.26 8.39
CA ALA A 33 5.97 -1.06 7.98
C ALA A 33 6.85 -1.59 6.85
N ASP A 34 7.01 -2.92 6.78
CA ASP A 34 7.63 -3.56 5.64
C ASP A 34 6.63 -3.70 4.48
N ALA A 35 7.00 -3.20 3.31
CA ALA A 35 6.15 -3.22 2.12
C ALA A 35 5.70 -4.62 1.72
N LYS A 36 6.57 -5.64 1.78
CA LYS A 36 6.23 -7.01 1.38
C LYS A 36 5.17 -7.60 2.31
N GLN A 37 5.26 -7.33 3.62
CA GLN A 37 4.23 -7.74 4.59
C GLN A 37 2.90 -7.02 4.37
N VAL A 38 2.94 -5.72 4.04
CA VAL A 38 1.72 -4.96 3.70
C VAL A 38 1.06 -5.51 2.44
N CYS A 39 1.83 -5.80 1.38
CA CYS A 39 1.31 -6.42 0.16
C CYS A 39 0.63 -7.75 0.45
N ALA A 40 1.31 -8.66 1.15
CA ALA A 40 0.78 -9.98 1.47
C ALA A 40 -0.52 -9.89 2.32
N ALA A 41 -0.57 -8.99 3.29
CA ALA A 41 -1.74 -8.82 4.14
C ALA A 41 -2.93 -8.17 3.39
N LEU A 42 -2.67 -7.20 2.51
CA LEU A 42 -3.70 -6.57 1.68
C LEU A 42 -4.26 -7.55 0.64
N GLN A 43 -3.39 -8.22 -0.11
CA GLN A 43 -3.79 -9.14 -1.18
C GLN A 43 -4.43 -10.44 -0.67
N GLY A 44 -4.14 -10.83 0.58
CA GLY A 44 -4.84 -11.92 1.26
C GLY A 44 -6.18 -11.53 1.89
N GLY A 45 -6.59 -10.26 1.83
CA GLY A 45 -7.80 -9.73 2.44
C GLY A 45 -8.96 -9.49 1.44
N PRO A 46 -10.14 -9.10 1.93
CA PRO A 46 -11.31 -8.82 1.09
C PRO A 46 -11.13 -7.55 0.24
N SER A 47 -10.33 -6.59 0.70
CA SER A 47 -9.99 -5.35 -0.03
C SER A 47 -8.78 -5.53 -0.94
N ARG A 48 -8.55 -6.76 -1.44
CA ARG A 48 -7.45 -7.04 -2.36
C ARG A 48 -7.59 -6.17 -3.61
N ILE A 49 -6.45 -5.76 -4.17
CA ILE A 49 -6.45 -4.99 -5.42
C ILE A 49 -6.53 -5.99 -6.56
N ASP A 50 -7.67 -6.05 -7.24
CA ASP A 50 -7.88 -6.89 -8.42
C ASP A 50 -7.45 -6.18 -9.72
N GLY A 51 -7.04 -6.99 -10.69
CA GLY A 51 -6.65 -6.54 -12.03
C GLY A 51 -5.29 -5.83 -12.10
N PRO A 52 -4.82 -5.51 -13.31
CA PRO A 52 -3.54 -4.84 -13.51
C PRO A 52 -3.50 -3.48 -12.79
N ALA A 53 -2.48 -3.30 -11.95
CA ALA A 53 -2.40 -2.16 -11.05
C ALA A 53 -0.96 -1.80 -10.68
N LYS A 54 -0.77 -0.53 -10.30
CA LYS A 54 0.42 0.00 -9.64
C LYS A 54 -0.01 0.66 -8.34
N VAL A 55 0.49 0.17 -7.21
CA VAL A 55 0.19 0.72 -5.88
C VAL A 55 1.41 1.46 -5.33
N LEU A 56 1.17 2.67 -4.83
CA LEU A 56 2.22 3.54 -4.32
C LEU A 56 1.77 4.34 -3.11
N THR A 57 2.73 4.84 -2.35
CA THR A 57 2.51 5.88 -1.34
C THR A 57 3.41 7.08 -1.63
N MET A 58 3.11 8.23 -1.02
CA MET A 58 3.91 9.43 -1.15
C MET A 58 4.91 9.56 0.00
N ARG A 59 6.18 9.83 -0.32
CA ARG A 59 7.23 10.17 0.65
C ARG A 59 7.74 11.58 0.36
N GLY A 60 7.09 12.56 0.98
CA GLY A 60 7.23 13.96 0.56
C GLY A 60 6.73 14.11 -0.88
N LYS A 61 7.54 14.69 -1.77
CA LYS A 61 7.21 14.84 -3.20
C LYS A 61 7.42 13.56 -4.03
N TYR A 62 8.04 12.53 -3.47
CA TYR A 62 8.44 11.34 -4.22
C TYR A 62 7.38 10.24 -4.14
N ARG A 63 7.15 9.58 -5.28
CA ARG A 63 6.27 8.41 -5.37
C ARG A 63 7.07 7.15 -5.04
N GLN A 64 6.62 6.39 -4.06
CA GLN A 64 7.20 5.11 -3.67
C GLN A 64 6.25 3.98 -4.07
N THR A 65 6.45 3.44 -5.27
CA THR A 65 5.73 2.24 -5.72
C THR A 65 6.23 1.02 -4.96
N PHE A 66 5.31 0.23 -4.43
CA PHE A 66 5.65 -0.92 -3.60
C PHE A 66 4.91 -2.22 -3.98
N LEU A 67 3.90 -2.14 -4.86
CA LEU A 67 3.25 -3.27 -5.49
C LEU A 67 2.94 -2.97 -6.96
N ARG A 68 3.16 -3.96 -7.83
CA ARG A 68 2.62 -4.02 -9.18
C ARG A 68 1.88 -5.35 -9.35
N ILE A 69 0.79 -5.32 -10.09
CA ILE A 69 -0.02 -6.50 -10.44
C ILE A 69 -0.11 -6.53 -11.96
N SER A 70 0.33 -7.62 -12.60
CA SER A 70 0.26 -7.78 -14.06
C SER A 70 -1.18 -8.03 -14.54
N ALA A 71 -1.38 -8.10 -15.85
CA ALA A 71 -2.69 -8.46 -16.42
C ALA A 71 -3.10 -9.90 -16.07
N GLU A 72 -2.13 -10.78 -15.88
CA GLU A 72 -2.26 -12.18 -15.46
C GLU A 72 -2.42 -12.32 -13.94
N GLY A 73 -2.35 -11.21 -13.19
CA GLY A 73 -2.44 -11.19 -11.73
C GLY A 73 -1.12 -11.49 -11.01
N GLU A 74 0.03 -11.49 -11.71
CA GLU A 74 1.33 -11.69 -11.08
C GLU A 74 1.72 -10.46 -10.24
N GLU A 75 2.00 -10.69 -8.95
CA GLU A 75 2.42 -9.65 -8.03
C GLU A 75 3.94 -9.46 -8.04
N THR A 76 4.39 -8.23 -8.31
CA THR A 76 5.78 -7.82 -8.10
C THR A 76 5.85 -6.86 -6.92
N ASN A 77 6.52 -7.30 -5.84
CA ASN A 77 6.79 -6.50 -4.65
C ASN A 77 8.13 -6.92 -4.01
N GLN A 78 8.67 -6.05 -3.15
CA GLN A 78 9.89 -6.32 -2.40
C GLN A 78 9.85 -5.61 -1.05
N SER A 79 10.70 -6.04 -0.11
CA SER A 79 10.85 -5.37 1.17
C SER A 79 11.33 -3.93 0.99
N ALA A 80 10.65 -3.01 1.66
CA ALA A 80 10.96 -1.59 1.68
C ALA A 80 10.28 -0.93 2.89
N ASN A 81 10.85 0.15 3.39
CA ASN A 81 10.27 0.90 4.50
C ASN A 81 9.12 1.79 3.99
N LEU A 82 7.90 1.52 4.45
CA LEU A 82 6.74 2.39 4.27
C LEU A 82 6.54 3.26 5.51
N LYS A 83 6.51 4.57 5.32
CA LYS A 83 6.30 5.52 6.42
C LYS A 83 4.81 5.54 6.76
N VAL A 84 4.47 5.05 7.93
CA VAL A 84 3.11 5.01 8.48
C VAL A 84 2.92 6.20 9.42
N ASN A 85 1.78 6.87 9.32
CA ASN A 85 1.44 8.03 10.14
C ASN A 85 1.30 7.65 11.64
N ALA A 86 1.36 8.67 12.51
CA ALA A 86 1.28 8.48 13.96
C ALA A 86 -0.04 7.84 14.44
N ASP A 87 -1.12 8.06 13.68
CA ASP A 87 -2.44 7.46 13.89
C ASP A 87 -2.56 6.04 13.31
N ARG A 88 -1.46 5.45 12.86
CA ARG A 88 -1.38 4.12 12.22
C ARG A 88 -2.16 4.02 10.91
N THR A 89 -2.25 5.14 10.18
CA THR A 89 -2.74 5.17 8.80
C THR A 89 -1.61 5.20 7.78
N LEU A 90 -1.84 4.62 6.60
CA LEU A 90 -0.98 4.75 5.44
C LEU A 90 -1.83 5.06 4.20
N PRO A 91 -1.76 6.28 3.66
CA PRO A 91 -2.36 6.60 2.38
C PRO A 91 -1.64 5.85 1.25
N ILE A 92 -2.41 5.16 0.43
CA ILE A 92 -1.94 4.49 -0.78
C ILE A 92 -2.80 4.92 -1.96
N ILE A 93 -2.17 4.96 -3.12
CA ILE A 93 -2.81 5.32 -4.38
C ILE A 93 -2.71 4.10 -5.29
N VAL A 94 -3.82 3.72 -5.89
CA VAL A 94 -3.88 2.69 -6.93
C VAL A 94 -4.07 3.36 -8.27
N GLU A 95 -3.22 3.03 -9.23
CA GLU A 95 -3.29 3.52 -10.60
C GLU A 95 -3.23 2.35 -11.57
N SER A 96 -3.68 2.59 -12.81
CA SER A 96 -3.47 1.67 -13.91
C SER A 96 -1.97 1.46 -14.17
N LEU A 97 -1.63 0.28 -14.68
CA LEU A 97 -0.41 0.14 -15.46
C LEU A 97 -0.65 0.94 -16.75
N ASP A 98 -0.13 2.18 -16.82
CA ASP A 98 -0.08 2.89 -18.10
C ASP A 98 0.64 2.00 -19.14
N PRO A 99 0.25 2.07 -20.43
CA PRO A 99 1.05 1.52 -21.52
C PRO A 99 2.50 2.00 -21.52
#